data_AF-A0A353PB20-F1
#
_entry.id   AF-A0A353PB20-F1
#
_cell.length_a   1.000
_cell.length_b   1.000
_cell.length_c   1.000
_cell.angle_alpha   90.00
_cell.angle_beta   90.00
_cell.angle_gamma   90.00
#
_symmetry.space_group_name_H-M   'P 1'
#
loop_
_entity.id
_entity.type
_entity.pdbx_description
1 polymer ?
#
loop_
_entity_poly.entity_id
_entity_poly.type
_entity_poly.pdbx_seq_one_letter_code
_entity_poly.pdbx_strand_id
1 'polypeptide(L)'
;LFAVLMPGKKLGAHHDPFAFSMRYSLGLSTPNSADCVLTVNGQDYVWRDGEAIVFDETYLHATHNDTDVPRIILMTDVDRPLRWRWVQRLYFHFGRFFNGLFYIDNLDPTKTGIGNRLSRPLARYKATMRRLKERNRPAYRTGKWALHLALVGLV
;
A
#
# COMPACT_ATOMS: atom_id res chain seq x y z
N LEU A 1 3.07 10.56 -4.68
CA LEU A 1 2.02 10.17 -5.66
C LEU A 1 0.85 11.15 -5.58
N PHE A 2 0.06 11.26 -6.64
CA PHE A 2 -1.22 11.99 -6.58
C PHE A 2 -2.32 11.02 -6.15
N ALA A 3 -3.03 11.34 -5.08
CA ALA A 3 -4.13 10.53 -4.58
C ALA A 3 -5.45 11.24 -4.85
N VAL A 4 -6.36 10.53 -5.52
CA VAL A 4 -7.71 11.03 -5.83
C VAL A 4 -8.73 10.28 -4.99
N LEU A 5 -9.62 11.02 -4.33
CA LEU A 5 -10.78 10.46 -3.64
C LEU A 5 -12.05 11.06 -4.28
N MET A 6 -12.77 10.22 -5.01
CA MET A 6 -13.98 10.62 -5.74
C MET A 6 -15.14 10.98 -4.79
N PRO A 7 -16.15 11.72 -5.27
CA PRO A 7 -17.38 12.00 -4.52
C PRO A 7 -18.01 10.77 -3.87
N GLY A 8 -18.47 10.94 -2.63
CA GLY A 8 -19.10 9.89 -1.81
C GLY A 8 -18.19 8.71 -1.44
N LYS A 9 -16.87 8.78 -1.67
CA LYS A 9 -15.94 7.69 -1.36
C LYS A 9 -15.34 7.82 0.03
N LYS A 10 -15.15 6.66 0.66
CA LYS A 10 -14.53 6.52 1.97
C LYS A 10 -13.43 5.47 1.91
N LEU A 11 -12.32 5.77 2.55
CA LEU A 11 -11.29 4.81 2.88
C LEU A 11 -11.41 4.52 4.37
N GLY A 12 -11.75 3.26 4.69
CA GLY A 12 -11.97 2.82 6.05
C GLY A 12 -10.75 2.99 6.94
N ALA A 13 -10.97 2.88 8.25
CA ALA A 13 -9.91 3.01 9.24
C ALA A 13 -8.85 1.90 9.07
N HIS A 14 -7.59 2.31 8.93
CA HIS A 14 -6.43 1.43 8.78
C HIS A 14 -5.19 2.06 9.39
N HIS A 15 -4.10 1.29 9.47
CA HIS A 15 -2.78 1.76 9.85
C HIS A 15 -1.76 1.05 8.98
N ASP A 16 -0.66 1.72 8.67
CA ASP A 16 0.40 1.09 7.90
C ASP A 16 1.17 0.10 8.78
N PRO A 17 1.58 -1.06 8.23
CA PRO A 17 2.14 -2.15 9.02
C PRO A 17 3.55 -1.86 9.56
N PHE A 18 4.23 -0.85 9.01
CA PHE A 18 5.62 -0.55 9.33
C PHE A 18 5.86 0.95 9.51
N ALA A 19 6.62 1.26 10.55
CA ALA A 19 7.06 2.61 10.87
C ALA A 19 8.29 3.04 10.03
N PHE A 20 8.19 3.03 8.69
CA PHE A 20 9.31 3.44 7.82
C PHE A 20 9.38 4.95 7.53
N SER A 21 8.24 5.62 7.43
CA SER A 21 8.14 7.02 7.00
C SER A 21 7.23 7.84 7.90
N MET A 22 7.10 9.14 7.61
CA MET A 22 5.90 9.88 7.97
C MET A 22 5.15 10.23 6.69
N ARG A 23 3.83 10.37 6.77
CA ARG A 23 2.99 10.71 5.63
C ARG A 23 2.84 12.23 5.53
N TYR A 24 3.44 12.82 4.50
CA TYR A 24 3.17 14.20 4.09
C TYR A 24 2.06 14.22 3.05
N SER A 25 1.04 15.05 3.26
CA SER A 25 -0.07 15.22 2.32
C SER A 25 -0.41 16.69 2.14
N LEU A 26 -0.45 17.17 0.90
CA LEU A 26 -0.79 18.55 0.51
C LEU A 26 -2.07 18.56 -0.33
N GLY A 27 -3.04 19.39 0.05
CA GLY A 27 -4.24 19.65 -0.75
C GLY A 27 -3.91 20.41 -2.02
N LEU A 28 -4.26 19.86 -3.18
CA LEU A 28 -4.01 20.49 -4.49
C LEU A 28 -5.29 21.06 -5.10
N SER A 29 -6.31 20.22 -5.20
CA SER A 29 -7.64 20.58 -5.67
C SER A 29 -8.63 19.75 -4.87
N THR A 30 -9.27 20.39 -3.90
CA THR A 30 -10.08 19.78 -2.87
C THR A 30 -11.42 20.47 -2.81
N PRO A 31 -12.44 19.83 -2.22
CA PRO A 31 -13.75 20.47 -2.07
C PRO A 31 -13.75 21.70 -1.17
N ASN A 32 -12.68 21.94 -0.39
CA ASN A 32 -12.61 23.00 0.61
C ASN A 32 -13.84 23.00 1.55
N SER A 33 -14.29 21.82 1.95
CA SER A 33 -15.50 21.61 2.76
C SER A 33 -15.19 20.76 3.99
N ALA A 34 -15.91 21.02 5.09
CA ALA A 34 -15.88 20.21 6.31
C ALA A 34 -16.34 18.76 6.07
N ASP A 35 -16.99 18.46 4.95
CA ASP A 35 -17.44 17.11 4.58
C ASP A 35 -16.34 16.28 3.87
N CYS A 36 -15.12 16.82 3.75
CA CYS A 36 -13.96 16.10 3.21
C CYS A 36 -12.82 16.10 4.23
N VAL A 37 -12.66 14.97 4.93
CA VAL A 37 -11.82 14.88 6.14
C VAL A 37 -10.84 13.71 6.08
N LEU A 38 -9.68 13.93 6.68
CA LEU A 38 -8.76 12.89 7.14
C LEU A 38 -8.81 12.87 8.67
N THR A 39 -9.20 11.74 9.25
CA THR A 39 -9.14 11.52 10.70
C THR A 39 -7.87 10.74 11.01
N VAL A 40 -7.02 11.24 11.91
CA VAL A 40 -5.82 10.56 12.39
C VAL A 40 -5.89 10.46 13.91
N ASN A 41 -5.92 9.23 14.42
CA ASN A 41 -6.00 8.96 15.86
C ASN A 41 -7.14 9.74 16.57
N GLY A 42 -8.29 9.86 15.91
CA GLY A 42 -9.45 10.60 16.43
C GLY A 42 -9.39 12.12 16.27
N GLN A 43 -8.36 12.67 15.63
CA GLN A 43 -8.27 14.10 15.30
C GLN A 43 -8.59 14.32 13.83
N ASP A 44 -9.53 15.23 13.56
CA ASP A 44 -9.98 15.53 12.21
C ASP A 44 -9.16 16.66 11.59
N TYR A 45 -8.77 16.43 10.34
CA TYR A 45 -8.14 17.41 9.46
C TYR A 45 -9.02 17.58 8.22
N VAL A 46 -9.52 18.81 8.02
CA VAL A 46 -10.34 19.17 6.87
C VAL A 46 -9.44 19.51 5.69
N TRP A 47 -9.72 18.94 4.51
CA TRP A 47 -8.93 19.23 3.31
C TRP A 47 -9.18 20.63 2.77
N ARG A 48 -8.10 21.36 2.54
CA ARG A 48 -8.06 22.68 1.92
C ARG A 48 -6.95 22.76 0.89
N ASP A 49 -7.17 23.56 -0.15
CA ASP A 49 -6.17 23.77 -1.18
C ASP A 49 -4.98 24.56 -0.63
N GLY A 50 -3.77 24.11 -0.93
CA GLY A 50 -2.54 24.72 -0.44
C GLY A 50 -2.16 24.37 0.99
N GLU A 51 -3.05 23.75 1.77
CA GLU A 51 -2.75 23.30 3.14
C GLU A 51 -2.19 21.89 3.15
N ALA A 52 -1.22 21.66 4.05
CA ALA A 52 -0.55 20.38 4.19
C ALA A 52 -0.57 19.87 5.62
N ILE A 53 -0.59 18.53 5.74
CA ILE A 53 -0.46 17.81 6.99
C ILE A 53 0.70 16.81 6.89
N VAL A 54 1.45 16.69 7.97
CA VAL A 54 2.36 15.56 8.23
C VAL A 54 1.81 14.78 9.40
N PHE A 55 1.66 13.46 9.23
CA PHE A 55 1.23 12.59 10.32
C PHE A 55 1.95 11.26 10.29
N ASP A 56 1.90 10.56 11.42
CA ASP A 56 2.40 9.20 11.55
C ASP A 56 1.35 8.20 11.02
N GLU A 57 1.66 7.53 9.90
CA GLU A 57 0.77 6.56 9.25
C GLU A 57 0.50 5.28 10.05
N THR A 58 1.27 5.03 11.12
CA THR A 58 1.05 3.88 12.01
C THR A 58 -0.11 4.12 12.97
N TYR A 59 -0.55 5.36 13.12
CA TYR A 59 -1.80 5.63 13.82
C TYR A 59 -3.00 5.24 12.98
N LEU A 60 -4.09 4.84 13.64
CA LEU A 60 -5.34 4.55 12.98
C LEU A 60 -5.83 5.79 12.26
N HIS A 61 -5.99 5.69 10.95
CA HIS A 61 -6.42 6.79 10.12
C HIS A 61 -7.48 6.35 9.10
N ALA A 62 -8.41 7.27 8.82
CA ALA A 62 -9.51 7.08 7.88
C ALA A 62 -9.72 8.37 7.10
N THR A 63 -10.28 8.28 5.91
CA THR A 63 -10.62 9.48 5.14
C THR A 63 -11.90 9.30 4.36
N HIS A 64 -12.67 10.38 4.24
CA HIS A 64 -13.89 10.40 3.44
C HIS A 64 -14.00 11.69 2.64
N ASN A 65 -14.75 11.60 1.55
CA ASN A 65 -15.20 12.74 0.77
C ASN A 65 -16.70 12.59 0.56
N ASP A 66 -17.49 13.25 1.42
CA ASP A 66 -18.95 13.24 1.34
C ASP A 66 -19.50 14.40 0.48
N THR A 67 -18.63 15.08 -0.27
CA THR A 67 -19.01 16.14 -1.22
C THR A 67 -19.25 15.58 -2.63
N ASP A 68 -19.66 16.46 -3.55
CA ASP A 68 -19.87 16.22 -4.98
C ASP A 68 -18.63 16.52 -5.85
N VAL A 69 -17.53 17.01 -5.25
CA VAL A 69 -16.28 17.36 -5.96
C VAL A 69 -15.16 16.36 -5.63
N PRO A 70 -14.36 15.90 -6.61
CA PRO A 70 -13.19 15.06 -6.32
C PRO A 70 -12.16 15.77 -5.44
N ARG A 71 -11.54 15.03 -4.52
CA ARG A 71 -10.37 15.50 -3.76
C ARG A 71 -9.09 14.96 -4.37
N ILE A 72 -8.19 15.86 -4.75
CA ILE A 72 -6.85 15.56 -5.27
C ILE A 72 -5.80 16.12 -4.31
N ILE A 73 -4.92 15.25 -3.83
CA ILE A 73 -3.81 15.60 -2.94
C ILE A 73 -2.48 15.10 -3.50
N LEU A 74 -1.39 15.80 -3.17
CA LEU A 74 -0.03 15.25 -3.28
C LEU A 74 0.27 14.50 -1.99
N MET A 75 0.47 13.19 -2.10
CA MET A 75 0.80 12.32 -0.96
C MET A 75 2.22 11.77 -1.14
N THR A 76 3.09 12.05 -0.18
CA THR A 76 4.52 11.69 -0.25
C THR A 76 4.98 11.16 1.10
N ASP A 77 5.81 10.14 1.06
CA ASP A 77 6.46 9.61 2.26
C ASP A 77 7.74 10.41 2.52
N VAL A 78 7.89 10.90 3.74
CA VAL A 78 9.07 11.62 4.20
C VAL A 78 9.79 10.83 5.29
N ASP A 79 11.08 11.10 5.50
CA ASP A 79 11.88 10.38 6.50
C ASP A 79 11.27 10.52 7.91
N ARG A 80 11.07 9.38 8.59
CA ARG A 80 10.79 9.37 10.03
C ARG A 80 12.09 9.68 10.79
N PRO A 81 12.15 10.74 11.60
CA PRO A 81 13.31 10.99 12.46
C PRO A 81 13.45 9.86 13.48
N LEU A 82 14.60 9.16 13.46
CA LEU A 82 14.90 8.13 14.45
C LEU A 82 15.96 8.64 15.43
N ARG A 83 15.91 8.12 16.66
CA ARG A 83 16.89 8.45 17.71
C ARG A 83 18.34 8.23 17.25
N TRP A 84 18.57 7.19 16.44
CA TRP A 84 19.90 6.80 15.97
C TRP A 84 20.04 7.04 14.47
N ARG A 85 20.91 7.98 14.08
CA ARG A 85 21.10 8.39 12.67
C ARG A 85 21.55 7.23 11.75
N TRP A 86 22.32 6.28 12.27
CA TRP A 86 22.77 5.13 11.48
C TRP A 86 21.62 4.16 11.19
N VAL A 87 20.69 3.97 12.15
CA VAL A 87 19.47 3.18 11.95
C VAL A 87 18.59 3.86 10.91
N GLN A 88 18.42 5.19 10.99
CA GLN A 88 17.66 5.95 9.99
C GLN A 88 18.21 5.76 8.58
N ARG A 89 19.54 5.82 8.40
CA ARG A 89 20.16 5.57 7.09
C ARG A 89 19.91 4.15 6.59
N LEU A 90 20.08 3.15 7.45
CA LEU A 90 19.79 1.76 7.09
C LEU A 90 18.32 1.59 6.68
N TYR A 91 17.40 2.16 7.46
CA TYR A 91 15.96 2.14 7.19
C TYR A 91 15.60 2.85 5.88
N PHE A 92 16.21 4.01 5.59
CA PHE A 92 16.01 4.72 4.34
C PHE A 92 16.41 3.88 3.14
N HIS A 93 17.60 3.27 3.17
CA HIS A 93 18.06 2.41 2.07
C HIS A 93 17.21 1.16 1.90
N PHE A 94 16.79 0.54 3.02
CA PHE A 94 15.88 -0.59 3.00
C PHE A 94 14.51 -0.21 2.42
N GLY A 95 13.90 0.88 2.89
CA GLY A 95 12.62 1.39 2.41
C GLY A 95 12.67 1.73 0.93
N ARG A 96 13.74 2.38 0.46
CA ARG A 96 13.94 2.68 -0.97
C ARG A 96 14.00 1.42 -1.82
N PHE A 97 14.71 0.39 -1.35
CA PHE A 97 14.78 -0.91 -2.02
C PHE A 97 13.40 -1.59 -2.04
N PHE A 98 12.74 -1.69 -0.88
CA PHE A 98 11.45 -2.37 -0.73
C PHE A 98 10.33 -1.69 -1.53
N ASN A 99 10.19 -0.36 -1.44
CA ASN A 99 9.22 0.41 -2.24
C ASN A 99 9.49 0.24 -3.75
N GLY A 100 10.74 0.12 -4.16
CA GLY A 100 11.12 -0.19 -5.55
C GLY A 100 10.58 -1.54 -6.05
N LEU A 101 10.40 -2.53 -5.16
CA LEU A 101 9.83 -3.83 -5.53
C LEU A 101 8.34 -3.73 -5.92
N PHE A 102 7.62 -2.79 -5.31
CA PHE A 102 6.18 -2.57 -5.46
C PHE A 102 5.85 -1.31 -6.24
N TYR A 103 6.83 -0.67 -6.87
CA TYR A 103 6.61 0.52 -7.67
C TYR A 103 5.61 0.25 -8.81
N ILE A 104 4.58 1.08 -8.89
CA ILE A 104 3.62 1.08 -9.98
C ILE A 104 3.65 2.46 -10.61
N ASP A 105 3.99 2.51 -11.89
CA ASP A 105 3.88 3.71 -12.69
C ASP A 105 2.42 3.89 -13.13
N ASN A 106 1.82 5.02 -12.75
CA ASN A 106 0.43 5.35 -13.09
C ASN A 106 0.26 5.79 -14.55
N LEU A 107 1.35 6.07 -15.28
CA LEU A 107 1.34 6.52 -16.68
C LEU A 107 1.78 5.40 -17.63
N ASP A 108 2.77 4.59 -17.23
CA ASP A 108 3.30 3.50 -18.05
C ASP A 108 3.24 2.15 -17.31
N PRO A 109 2.19 1.34 -17.54
CA PRO A 109 2.03 0.03 -16.90
C PRO A 109 3.17 -0.96 -17.19
N THR A 110 4.01 -0.69 -18.20
CA THR A 110 5.18 -1.53 -18.51
C THR A 110 6.33 -1.30 -17.53
N LYS A 111 6.37 -0.13 -16.87
CA LYS A 111 7.34 0.25 -15.83
C LYS A 111 6.83 -0.10 -14.45
N THR A 112 6.71 -1.41 -14.18
CA THR A 112 6.27 -1.90 -12.87
C THR A 112 7.36 -2.70 -12.17
N GLY A 113 7.36 -2.64 -10.84
CA GLY A 113 8.32 -3.29 -9.96
C GLY A 113 8.33 -4.81 -10.08
N ILE A 114 9.34 -5.44 -9.47
CA ILE A 114 9.56 -6.90 -9.52
C ILE A 114 8.31 -7.68 -9.11
N GLY A 115 7.56 -7.18 -8.12
CA GLY A 115 6.31 -7.82 -7.67
C GLY A 115 5.30 -7.98 -8.81
N ASN A 116 5.11 -6.97 -9.64
CA ASN A 116 4.17 -7.06 -10.76
C ASN A 116 4.71 -7.94 -11.90
N ARG A 117 6.03 -7.97 -12.11
CA ARG A 117 6.65 -8.87 -13.10
C ARG A 117 6.46 -10.35 -12.73
N LEU A 118 6.53 -10.67 -11.43
CA LEU A 118 6.30 -12.02 -10.91
C LEU A 118 4.81 -12.42 -10.89
N SER A 119 3.88 -11.47 -11.03
CA SER A 119 2.45 -11.76 -11.02
C SER A 119 2.03 -12.71 -12.16
N ARG A 120 2.57 -12.52 -13.37
CA ARG A 120 2.25 -13.33 -14.56
C ARG A 120 2.67 -14.80 -14.43
N PRO A 121 3.94 -15.15 -14.11
CA PRO A 121 4.32 -16.54 -13.91
C PRO A 121 3.58 -17.16 -12.72
N LEU A 122 3.36 -16.41 -11.64
CA LEU A 122 2.61 -16.90 -10.48
C LEU A 122 1.15 -17.20 -10.83
N ALA A 123 0.51 -16.36 -11.65
CA ALA A 123 -0.85 -16.59 -12.14
C ALA A 123 -0.93 -17.87 -13.00
N ARG A 124 0.06 -18.08 -13.90
CA ARG A 124 0.16 -19.32 -14.69
C ARG A 124 0.31 -20.54 -13.79
N TYR A 125 1.20 -20.48 -12.79
CA TYR A 125 1.37 -21.55 -11.82
C TYR A 125 0.07 -21.85 -11.06
N LYS A 126 -0.60 -20.83 -10.53
CA LYS A 126 -1.89 -20.98 -9.83
C LYS A 126 -2.96 -21.60 -10.73
N ALA A 127 -3.04 -21.20 -11.99
CA ALA A 127 -3.97 -21.78 -12.96
C ALA A 127 -3.67 -23.27 -13.22
N THR A 128 -2.40 -23.64 -13.39
CA THR A 128 -1.99 -25.04 -13.54
C THR A 128 -2.34 -25.87 -12.32
N MET A 129 -2.06 -25.38 -11.11
CA MET A 129 -2.42 -26.06 -9.87
C MET A 129 -3.93 -26.20 -9.68
N ARG A 130 -4.70 -25.19 -10.07
CA ARG A 130 -6.17 -25.25 -10.07
C ARG A 130 -6.69 -26.32 -11.02
N ARG A 131 -6.18 -26.37 -12.26
CA ARG A 131 -6.53 -27.42 -13.23
C ARG A 131 -6.18 -28.81 -12.73
N LEU A 132 -5.02 -28.98 -12.10
CA LEU A 132 -4.64 -30.25 -11.48
C LEU A 132 -5.63 -30.64 -10.36
N LYS A 133 -5.98 -29.69 -9.49
CA LYS A 133 -6.96 -29.91 -8.40
C LYS A 133 -8.34 -30.28 -8.93
N GLU A 134 -8.78 -29.68 -10.02
CA GLU A 134 -10.08 -29.96 -10.66
C GLU A 134 -10.07 -31.33 -11.36
N ARG A 135 -8.98 -31.67 -12.06
CA ARG A 135 -8.83 -32.96 -12.78
C ARG A 135 -8.61 -34.14 -11.85
N ASN A 136 -7.80 -33.97 -10.80
CA ASN A 136 -7.40 -35.05 -9.90
C ASN A 136 -7.07 -34.50 -8.49
N ARG A 137 -8.09 -34.43 -7.64
CA ARG A 137 -7.96 -34.00 -6.24
C ARG A 137 -6.95 -34.84 -5.42
N PRO A 138 -6.92 -36.18 -5.47
CA PRO A 138 -5.96 -36.95 -4.69
C PRO A 138 -4.51 -36.70 -5.13
N ALA A 139 -4.23 -36.59 -6.43
CA ALA A 139 -2.90 -36.23 -6.93
C ALA A 139 -2.46 -34.84 -6.44
N TYR A 140 -3.35 -33.85 -6.50
CA TYR A 140 -3.08 -32.50 -5.97
C TYR A 140 -2.75 -32.52 -4.46
N ARG A 141 -3.55 -33.24 -3.66
CA ARG A 141 -3.32 -33.32 -2.19
C ARG A 141 -2.00 -34.02 -1.87
N THR A 142 -1.69 -35.12 -2.55
CA THR A 142 -0.46 -35.89 -2.35
C THR A 142 0.76 -35.06 -2.72
N GLY A 143 0.75 -34.40 -3.89
CA GLY A 143 1.83 -33.50 -4.29
C GLY A 143 2.00 -32.32 -3.34
N LYS A 144 0.90 -31.74 -2.84
CA LYS A 144 0.95 -30.66 -1.85
C LYS A 144 1.61 -31.13 -0.54
N TRP A 145 1.24 -32.29 -0.02
CA TRP A 145 1.84 -32.85 1.20
C TRP A 145 3.31 -33.22 1.00
N ALA A 146 3.67 -33.82 -0.14
CA ALA A 146 5.05 -34.13 -0.48
C ALA A 146 5.92 -32.86 -0.51
N LEU A 147 5.43 -31.76 -1.09
CA LEU A 147 6.13 -30.47 -1.11
C LEU A 147 6.33 -29.91 0.31
N HIS A 148 5.31 -29.96 1.16
CA HIS A 148 5.42 -29.49 2.54
C HIS A 148 6.43 -30.32 3.34
N LEU A 149 6.41 -31.65 3.21
CA LEU A 149 7.37 -32.54 3.87
C LEU A 149 8.80 -32.31 3.37
N ALA A 150 8.99 -32.10 2.06
CA ALA A 150 10.29 -31.79 1.49
C ALA A 150 10.84 -30.45 1.99
N LEU A 151 9.99 -29.42 2.13
CA LEU A 151 10.39 -28.11 2.67
C LEU A 151 10.76 -28.20 4.16
N VAL A 152 10.02 -28.96 4.96
CA VAL A 152 10.30 -29.15 6.38
C VAL A 152 11.60 -29.94 6.57
N GLY A 153 11.87 -30.95 5.74
CA GLY A 153 13.12 -31.73 5.80
C GLY A 153 14.36 -30.99 5.28
N LEU A 154 14.20 -29.79 4.73
CA LEU A 154 15.28 -28.92 4.25
C LEU A 154 15.75 -27.92 5.31
N VAL A 155 14.98 -27.77 6.39
CA VAL A 155 15.29 -26.98 7.60
C VAL A 155 15.90 -27.90 8.65
#